data_AF-A0A514WXW7-F1
#
_entry.id   AF-A0A514WXW7-F1
#
_cell.length_a   1.000
_cell.length_b   1.000
_cell.length_c   1.000
_cell.angle_alpha   90.00
_cell.angle_beta   90.00
_cell.angle_gamma   90.00
#
_symmetry.space_group_name_H-M   'P 1'
#
loop_
_entity.id
_entity.type
_entity.pdbx_description
1 polymer ?
#
loop_
_entity_poly.entity_id
_entity_poly.type
_entity_poly.pdbx_seq_one_letter_code
_entity_poly.pdbx_strand_id
1 'polypeptide(L)'
;MLAVLRNTIVLGLSFALLLGATTAQAQIVPGRPGAGVGVGSGQTEERVRTLEARVGQLEANLYQLNQRLVNLEQAQRPPQYPQYPTQPTEQACLIMDTLVSRAFMGKGRTRIEAEANARQSCAGSVSSTYCNAAAKCSDEREQTVRQGVICVLKDSLVSRTYKGDGKSFIEAEYNARKSCNDSVSSTYCKAEIRCEAY
;
A
#
# COMPACT_ATOMS: atom_id res chain seq x y z
N MET A 1 -12.10 -13.19 5.72
CA MET A 1 -12.39 -12.36 6.92
C MET A 1 -11.43 -12.71 8.07
N LEU A 2 -10.12 -12.58 7.90
CA LEU A 2 -9.11 -12.91 8.93
C LEU A 2 -8.01 -11.84 9.09
N ALA A 3 -8.08 -10.74 8.34
CA ALA A 3 -7.05 -9.70 8.32
C ALA A 3 -7.29 -8.54 9.30
N VAL A 4 -8.47 -8.45 9.93
CA VAL A 4 -8.86 -7.29 10.75
C VAL A 4 -8.45 -7.42 12.23
N LEU A 5 -8.07 -8.62 12.68
CA LEU A 5 -7.76 -8.89 14.10
C LEU A 5 -6.31 -8.59 14.53
N ARG A 6 -5.42 -8.17 13.62
CA ARG A 6 -3.99 -7.93 13.96
C ARG A 6 -3.66 -6.50 14.38
N ASN A 7 -4.54 -5.52 14.13
CA ASN A 7 -4.25 -4.10 14.41
C ASN A 7 -4.66 -3.60 15.80
N THR A 8 -5.33 -4.42 16.61
CA THR A 8 -5.78 -4.01 17.96
C THR A 8 -4.81 -4.34 19.09
N ILE A 9 -3.75 -5.12 18.84
CA ILE A 9 -2.80 -5.54 19.90
C ILE A 9 -1.66 -4.52 20.10
N VAL A 10 -1.36 -3.68 19.10
CA VAL A 10 -0.23 -2.73 19.17
C VAL A 10 -0.56 -1.45 19.96
N LEU A 11 -1.84 -1.14 20.18
CA LEU A 11 -2.28 0.05 20.93
C LEU A 11 -2.45 -0.17 22.44
N GLY A 12 -2.28 -1.40 22.95
CA GLY A 12 -2.50 -1.73 24.37
C GLY A 12 -1.27 -1.65 25.28
N LEU A 13 -0.06 -1.52 24.74
CA LEU A 13 1.19 -1.67 25.50
C LEU A 13 1.94 -0.36 25.77
N SER A 14 1.39 0.78 25.36
CA SER A 14 2.03 2.10 25.55
C SER A 14 1.63 2.83 26.83
N PHE A 15 0.74 2.26 27.66
CA PHE A 15 0.18 2.94 28.85
C PHE A 15 0.69 2.44 30.21
N ALA A 16 1.64 1.49 30.24
CA ALA A 16 2.05 0.83 31.49
C ALA A 16 3.42 1.28 32.07
N LEU A 17 4.11 2.27 31.49
CA LEU A 17 5.49 2.64 31.88
C LEU A 17 5.64 4.01 32.56
N LEU A 18 4.56 4.66 33.01
CA LEU A 18 4.62 6.03 33.57
C LEU A 18 4.27 6.18 35.06
N LEU A 19 4.19 5.09 35.83
CA LEU A 19 3.91 5.17 37.28
C LEU A 19 4.98 4.40 38.07
N GLY A 20 6.07 5.08 38.41
CA GLY A 20 7.14 4.50 39.21
C GLY A 20 8.23 5.47 39.66
N ALA A 21 7.87 6.72 39.99
CA ALA A 21 8.76 7.65 40.69
C ALA A 21 8.27 7.82 42.13
N THR A 22 8.54 6.83 42.98
CA THR A 22 8.30 6.93 44.42
C THR A 22 9.37 7.80 45.07
N THR A 23 8.91 8.81 45.78
CA THR A 23 9.64 9.72 46.66
C THR A 23 10.46 8.96 47.69
N ALA A 24 11.80 9.08 47.62
CA ALA A 24 12.67 8.69 48.72
C ALA A 24 12.52 9.71 49.86
N GLN A 25 11.77 9.33 50.89
CA GLN A 25 11.68 10.09 52.14
C GLN A 25 13.01 10.00 52.88
N ALA A 26 13.68 11.15 53.04
CA ALA A 26 14.77 11.31 53.98
C ALA A 26 14.21 11.30 55.42
N GLN A 27 14.26 10.15 56.09
CA GLN A 27 14.06 10.06 57.54
C GLN A 27 15.33 10.51 58.25
N ILE A 28 15.27 11.74 58.78
CA ILE A 28 16.23 12.28 59.73
C ILE A 28 16.02 11.56 61.07
N VAL A 29 16.96 10.71 61.46
CA VAL A 29 17.03 10.13 62.81
C VAL A 29 18.06 10.95 63.61
N PRO A 30 17.66 11.68 64.66
CA PRO A 30 18.60 12.38 65.52
C PRO A 30 19.05 11.49 66.67
N GLY A 31 20.37 11.39 66.84
CA GLY A 31 20.98 11.19 68.15
C GLY A 31 21.60 9.81 68.41
N ARG A 32 22.94 9.75 68.34
CA ARG A 32 23.77 9.25 69.46
C ARG A 32 25.25 9.67 69.27
N PRO A 33 25.82 10.50 70.15
CA PRO A 33 27.26 10.72 70.20
C PRO A 33 27.89 9.63 71.08
N GLY A 34 28.76 8.83 70.47
CA GLY A 34 29.62 7.85 71.15
C GLY A 34 30.67 7.41 70.13
N ALA A 35 31.81 8.10 70.07
CA ALA A 35 33.00 7.72 70.81
C ALA A 35 33.45 6.29 70.46
N GLY A 36 34.44 6.19 69.59
CA GLY A 36 35.32 5.02 69.56
C GLY A 36 35.65 4.48 68.18
N VAL A 37 36.95 4.41 67.92
CA VAL A 37 37.63 3.41 67.09
C VAL A 37 37.75 3.75 65.60
N GLY A 38 38.80 4.52 65.30
CA GLY A 38 39.47 4.45 64.00
C GLY A 38 40.12 3.09 63.81
N VAL A 39 39.44 2.19 63.10
CA VAL A 39 40.00 1.03 62.39
C VAL A 39 38.99 0.73 61.28
N GLY A 40 39.30 1.01 60.01
CA GLY A 40 38.41 0.58 58.92
C GLY A 40 38.58 1.23 57.55
N SER A 41 39.37 2.31 57.41
CA SER A 41 39.58 2.95 56.10
C SER A 41 40.10 1.97 55.04
N GLY A 42 41.00 1.05 55.43
CA GLY A 42 41.53 0.01 54.56
C GLY A 42 40.47 -1.02 54.10
N GLN A 43 39.54 -1.43 54.98
CA GLN A 43 38.47 -2.37 54.59
C GLN A 43 37.43 -1.71 53.67
N THR A 44 37.17 -0.42 53.85
CA THR A 44 36.30 0.33 52.95
C THR A 44 36.94 0.52 51.58
N GLU A 45 38.24 0.78 51.53
CA GLU A 45 38.99 0.96 50.27
C GLU A 45 39.09 -0.34 49.46
N GLU A 46 39.28 -1.48 50.15
CA GLU A 46 39.28 -2.81 49.51
C GLU A 46 37.90 -3.22 48.99
N ARG A 47 36.83 -2.85 49.69
CA ARG A 47 35.45 -3.01 49.20
C ARG A 47 35.17 -2.14 47.97
N VAL A 48 35.67 -0.90 47.94
CA VAL A 48 35.53 -0.01 46.78
C VAL A 48 36.25 -0.59 45.56
N ARG A 49 37.49 -1.04 45.69
CA ARG A 49 38.21 -1.72 44.60
C ARG A 49 37.47 -2.96 44.07
N THR A 50 36.90 -3.75 44.97
CA THR A 50 36.14 -4.94 44.59
C THR A 50 34.87 -4.56 43.83
N LEU A 51 34.19 -3.48 44.24
CA LEU A 51 33.01 -2.97 43.55
C LEU A 51 33.37 -2.40 42.17
N GLU A 52 34.45 -1.62 42.06
CA GLU A 52 34.94 -1.10 40.77
C GLU A 52 35.26 -2.23 39.79
N ALA A 53 35.94 -3.29 40.25
CA ALA A 53 36.22 -4.46 39.43
C ALA A 53 34.94 -5.16 38.96
N ARG A 54 33.92 -5.28 39.83
CA ARG A 54 32.62 -5.86 39.48
C ARG A 54 31.84 -4.98 38.50
N VAL A 55 31.91 -3.65 38.64
CA VAL A 55 31.28 -2.71 37.71
C VAL A 55 31.94 -2.83 36.34
N GLY A 56 33.27 -2.84 36.27
CA GLY A 56 33.98 -3.04 34.99
C GLY A 56 33.64 -4.39 34.32
N GLN A 57 33.46 -5.45 35.11
CA GLN A 57 33.02 -6.75 34.60
C GLN A 57 31.58 -6.70 34.07
N LEU A 58 30.68 -6.00 34.76
CA LEU A 58 29.28 -5.83 34.33
C LEU A 58 29.18 -4.99 33.05
N GLU A 59 29.97 -3.93 32.93
CA GLU A 59 30.04 -3.10 31.72
C GLU A 59 30.50 -3.93 30.52
N ALA A 60 31.56 -4.74 30.67
CA ALA A 60 32.03 -5.63 29.62
C ALA A 60 30.96 -6.65 29.18
N ASN A 61 30.24 -7.24 30.14
CA ASN A 61 29.14 -8.17 29.85
C ASN A 61 27.98 -7.48 29.12
N LEU A 62 27.64 -6.24 29.49
CA LEU A 62 26.62 -5.43 28.83
C LEU A 62 26.97 -5.16 27.36
N TYR A 63 28.22 -4.77 27.10
CA TYR A 63 28.71 -4.58 25.74
C TYR A 63 28.59 -5.86 24.89
N GLN A 64 28.94 -7.01 25.46
CA GLN A 64 28.85 -8.29 24.77
C GLN A 64 27.40 -8.70 24.47
N LEU A 65 26.48 -8.47 25.40
CA LEU A 65 25.05 -8.72 25.21
C LEU A 65 24.46 -7.80 24.14
N ASN A 66 24.82 -6.53 24.15
CA ASN A 66 24.34 -5.55 23.17
C ASN A 66 24.78 -5.93 21.74
N GLN A 67 26.04 -6.36 21.56
CA GLN A 67 26.50 -6.88 20.28
C GLN A 67 25.72 -8.13 19.82
N ARG A 68 25.43 -9.06 20.74
CA ARG A 68 24.62 -10.25 20.40
C ARG A 68 23.20 -9.89 20.00
N LEU A 69 22.59 -8.92 20.66
CA LEU A 69 21.28 -8.41 20.31
C LEU A 69 21.27 -7.82 18.90
N VAL A 70 22.23 -6.94 18.58
CA VAL A 70 22.34 -6.34 17.24
C VAL A 70 22.51 -7.41 16.16
N ASN A 71 23.34 -8.42 16.41
CA ASN A 71 23.55 -9.52 15.46
C ASN A 71 22.28 -10.37 15.27
N LEU A 72 21.51 -10.63 16.34
CA LEU A 72 20.25 -11.35 16.27
C LEU A 72 19.16 -10.55 15.56
N GLU A 73 19.07 -9.24 15.80
CA GLU A 73 18.15 -8.35 15.11
C GLU A 73 18.45 -8.27 13.61
N GLN A 74 19.73 -8.25 13.24
CA GLN A 74 20.13 -8.32 11.83
C GLN A 74 19.85 -9.68 11.20
N ALA A 75 20.13 -10.79 11.90
CA ALA A 75 19.89 -12.14 11.40
C ALA A 75 18.38 -12.47 11.28
N GLN A 76 17.53 -11.87 12.11
CA GLN A 76 16.08 -12.08 12.07
C GLN A 76 15.35 -11.15 11.09
N ARG A 77 16.00 -10.13 10.53
CA ARG A 77 15.37 -9.36 9.45
C ARG A 77 15.29 -10.27 8.21
N PRO A 78 14.08 -10.66 7.77
CA PRO A 78 13.96 -11.36 6.50
C PRO A 78 14.59 -10.48 5.41
N PRO A 79 15.23 -11.07 4.39
CA PRO A 79 15.74 -10.30 3.26
C PRO A 79 14.58 -9.43 2.77
N GLN A 80 14.77 -8.10 2.82
CA GLN A 80 13.83 -7.19 2.21
C GLN A 80 13.96 -7.43 0.71
N TYR A 81 13.09 -8.27 0.18
CA TYR A 81 12.92 -8.39 -1.25
C TYR A 81 12.68 -6.98 -1.77
N PRO A 82 13.38 -6.54 -2.84
CA PRO A 82 13.09 -5.27 -3.47
C PRO A 82 11.60 -5.25 -3.77
N GLN A 83 10.86 -4.38 -3.10
CA GLN A 83 9.47 -4.15 -3.43
C GLN A 83 9.48 -3.54 -4.82
N TYR A 84 9.25 -4.36 -5.83
CA TYR A 84 8.94 -3.85 -7.16
C TYR A 84 7.79 -2.86 -6.98
N PRO A 85 7.90 -1.61 -7.46
CA PRO A 85 6.81 -0.67 -7.35
C PRO A 85 5.60 -1.33 -8.00
N THR A 86 4.58 -1.65 -7.21
CA THR A 86 3.28 -2.08 -7.70
C THR A 86 2.82 -0.96 -8.60
N GLN A 87 2.86 -1.18 -9.91
CA GLN A 87 2.38 -0.17 -10.84
C GLN A 87 0.93 0.16 -10.43
N PRO A 88 0.57 1.45 -10.30
CA PRO A 88 -0.78 1.82 -9.94
C PRO A 88 -1.73 1.18 -10.96
N THR A 89 -2.67 0.37 -10.48
CA THR A 89 -3.71 -0.24 -11.30
C THR A 89 -4.60 0.87 -11.83
N GLU A 90 -4.39 1.22 -13.10
CA GLU A 90 -5.13 2.28 -13.77
C GLU A 90 -6.49 1.75 -14.23
N GLN A 91 -7.58 2.32 -13.71
CA GLN A 91 -8.94 1.97 -14.13
C GLN A 91 -9.26 2.61 -15.48
N ALA A 92 -9.99 1.89 -16.35
CA ALA A 92 -10.48 2.40 -17.62
C ALA A 92 -12.01 2.33 -17.67
N CYS A 93 -12.64 3.41 -18.10
CA CYS A 93 -14.08 3.48 -18.34
C CYS A 93 -14.37 3.88 -19.79
N LEU A 94 -15.40 3.27 -20.36
CA LEU A 94 -15.89 3.52 -21.71
C LEU A 94 -17.33 4.01 -21.67
N ILE A 95 -17.60 5.08 -22.42
CA ILE A 95 -18.92 5.66 -22.64
C ILE A 95 -19.19 5.67 -24.14
N MET A 96 -20.37 5.24 -24.53
CA MET A 96 -20.85 5.38 -25.91
C MET A 96 -21.86 6.51 -25.96
N ASP A 97 -21.71 7.43 -26.90
CA ASP A 97 -22.72 8.46 -27.08
C ASP A 97 -24.00 7.88 -27.69
N THR A 98 -25.12 8.51 -27.37
CA THR A 98 -26.44 8.03 -27.82
C THR A 98 -26.74 8.43 -29.27
N LEU A 99 -26.07 9.46 -29.80
CA LEU A 99 -26.35 10.01 -31.12
C LEU A 99 -25.65 9.21 -32.23
N VAL A 100 -24.32 9.20 -32.22
CA VAL A 100 -23.51 8.57 -33.27
C VAL A 100 -22.93 7.22 -32.85
N SER A 101 -23.05 6.84 -31.58
CA SER A 101 -22.45 5.64 -30.97
C SER A 101 -20.95 5.50 -31.20
N ARG A 102 -20.26 6.64 -31.14
CA ARG A 102 -18.83 6.72 -30.91
C ARG A 102 -18.53 6.34 -29.46
N ALA A 103 -17.47 5.55 -29.30
CA ALA A 103 -16.95 5.19 -27.99
C ALA A 103 -15.90 6.20 -27.55
N PHE A 104 -15.97 6.61 -26.29
CA PHE A 104 -15.03 7.50 -25.61
C PHE A 104 -14.49 6.77 -24.39
N MET A 105 -13.17 6.81 -24.21
CA MET A 105 -12.51 6.15 -23.10
C MET A 105 -11.83 7.18 -22.21
N GLY A 106 -11.98 7.01 -20.90
CA GLY A 106 -11.22 7.72 -19.87
C GLY A 106 -10.46 6.73 -19.02
N LYS A 107 -9.27 7.13 -18.58
CA LYS A 107 -8.45 6.37 -17.64
C LYS A 107 -8.22 7.18 -16.37
N GLY A 108 -8.03 6.51 -15.23
CA GLY A 108 -7.84 7.16 -13.94
C GLY A 108 -7.34 6.20 -12.87
N ARG A 109 -6.92 6.71 -11.71
CA ARG A 109 -6.46 5.87 -10.58
C ARG A 109 -7.63 5.24 -9.83
N THR A 110 -8.81 5.82 -9.97
CA THR A 110 -10.07 5.32 -9.40
C THR A 110 -11.13 5.21 -10.48
N ARG A 111 -12.14 4.36 -10.25
CA ARG A 111 -13.30 4.22 -11.14
C ARG A 111 -14.00 5.56 -11.39
N ILE A 112 -14.17 6.38 -10.34
CA ILE A 112 -14.84 7.68 -10.44
C ILE A 112 -14.04 8.64 -11.32
N GLU A 113 -12.72 8.68 -11.17
CA GLU A 113 -11.84 9.50 -11.99
C GLU A 113 -11.85 9.05 -13.46
N ALA A 114 -11.76 7.74 -13.71
CA ALA A 114 -11.82 7.18 -15.05
C ALA A 114 -13.16 7.49 -15.75
N GLU A 115 -14.28 7.39 -15.02
CA GLU A 115 -15.60 7.76 -15.53
C GLU A 115 -15.71 9.26 -15.83
N ALA A 116 -15.24 10.10 -14.92
CA ALA A 116 -15.25 11.55 -15.11
C ALA A 116 -14.44 11.94 -16.36
N ASN A 117 -13.26 11.34 -16.55
CA ASN A 117 -12.44 11.54 -17.73
C ASN A 117 -13.14 11.05 -19.00
N ALA A 118 -13.81 9.90 -18.96
CA ALA A 118 -14.57 9.38 -20.11
C ALA A 118 -15.73 10.32 -20.50
N ARG A 119 -16.46 10.86 -19.51
CA ARG A 119 -17.53 11.84 -19.72
C ARG A 119 -16.98 13.14 -20.30
N GLN A 120 -15.85 13.62 -19.78
CA GLN A 120 -15.18 14.81 -20.28
C GLN A 120 -14.73 14.63 -21.74
N SER A 121 -14.12 13.50 -22.08
CA SER A 121 -13.73 13.20 -23.47
C SER A 121 -14.93 13.14 -24.41
N CYS A 122 -16.04 12.54 -23.96
CA CYS A 122 -17.29 12.54 -24.71
C CYS A 122 -17.81 13.97 -24.90
N ALA A 123 -17.95 14.76 -23.82
CA ALA A 123 -18.48 16.12 -23.86
C ALA A 123 -17.59 17.11 -24.65
N GLY A 124 -16.30 16.82 -24.77
CA GLY A 124 -15.38 17.59 -25.62
C GLY A 124 -15.53 17.29 -27.12
N SER A 125 -16.13 16.15 -27.47
CA SER A 125 -16.29 15.71 -28.87
C SER A 125 -17.73 15.83 -29.37
N VAL A 126 -18.70 15.63 -28.48
CA VAL A 126 -20.15 15.73 -28.73
C VAL A 126 -20.80 16.54 -27.60
N SER A 127 -22.05 16.99 -27.78
CA SER A 127 -22.76 17.68 -26.70
C SER A 127 -22.89 16.79 -25.45
N SER A 128 -22.73 17.38 -24.27
CA SER A 128 -22.83 16.69 -22.97
C SER A 128 -24.17 15.95 -22.79
N THR A 129 -25.24 16.43 -23.43
CA THR A 129 -26.56 15.76 -23.43
C THR A 129 -26.52 14.33 -23.95
N TYR A 130 -25.61 14.03 -24.90
CA TYR A 130 -25.45 12.70 -25.50
C TYR A 130 -24.46 11.81 -24.75
N CYS A 131 -23.79 12.34 -23.73
CA CYS A 131 -22.79 11.64 -22.91
C CYS A 131 -23.38 11.09 -21.60
N ASN A 132 -24.71 11.00 -21.52
CA ASN A 132 -25.44 10.53 -20.34
C ASN A 132 -25.59 9.00 -20.27
N ALA A 133 -25.02 8.26 -21.23
CA ALA A 133 -25.01 6.80 -21.18
C ALA A 133 -24.27 6.28 -19.93
N ALA A 134 -24.65 5.08 -19.50
CA ALA A 134 -23.96 4.39 -18.42
C ALA A 134 -22.53 4.02 -18.85
N ALA A 135 -21.54 4.38 -18.04
CA ALA A 135 -20.15 4.02 -18.30
C ALA A 135 -19.90 2.55 -17.97
N LYS A 136 -19.24 1.85 -18.89
CA LYS A 136 -18.69 0.50 -18.65
C LYS A 136 -17.26 0.66 -18.15
N CYS A 137 -17.00 0.29 -16.92
CA CYS A 137 -15.67 0.41 -16.30
C CYS A 137 -15.04 -0.96 -16.09
N SER A 138 -13.71 -1.01 -16.14
CA SER A 138 -12.96 -2.19 -15.73
C SER A 138 -13.17 -2.44 -14.23
N ASP A 139 -13.27 -3.70 -13.83
CA ASP A 139 -13.23 -4.06 -12.43
C ASP A 139 -11.78 -4.32 -12.00
N GLU A 140 -11.39 -3.82 -10.83
CA GLU A 140 -10.06 -4.01 -10.23
C GLU A 140 -9.64 -5.49 -10.14
N ARG A 141 -10.62 -6.39 -10.02
CA ARG A 141 -10.38 -7.83 -9.91
C ARG A 141 -10.03 -8.48 -11.25
N GLU A 142 -10.65 -8.04 -12.34
CA GLU A 142 -10.39 -8.58 -13.68
C GLU A 142 -9.04 -8.12 -14.24
N GLN A 143 -8.52 -6.99 -13.75
CA GLN A 143 -7.29 -6.38 -14.22
C GLN A 143 -6.01 -7.10 -13.75
N THR A 144 -6.13 -8.10 -12.88
CA THR A 144 -4.96 -8.77 -12.27
C THR A 144 -4.27 -9.79 -13.17
N VAL A 145 -4.85 -10.13 -14.32
CA VAL A 145 -4.23 -11.07 -15.26
C VAL A 145 -3.41 -10.29 -16.28
N ARG A 146 -2.09 -10.43 -16.25
CA ARG A 146 -1.13 -9.82 -17.21
C ARG A 146 -1.29 -10.32 -18.66
N GLN A 147 -2.35 -11.07 -18.92
CA GLN A 147 -2.72 -11.61 -20.21
C GLN A 147 -3.51 -10.53 -20.93
N GLY A 148 -3.08 -10.23 -22.16
CA GLY A 148 -3.76 -9.22 -22.96
C GLY A 148 -5.20 -9.63 -23.21
N VAL A 149 -6.06 -8.67 -23.53
CA VAL A 149 -7.41 -8.94 -24.01
C VAL A 149 -7.48 -8.55 -25.47
N ILE A 150 -8.07 -9.42 -26.28
CA ILE A 150 -8.43 -9.11 -27.66
C ILE A 150 -9.94 -9.08 -27.79
N CYS A 151 -10.45 -8.00 -28.35
CA CYS A 151 -11.84 -7.85 -28.71
C CYS A 151 -12.02 -7.81 -30.23
N VAL A 152 -13.10 -8.41 -30.70
CA VAL A 152 -13.45 -8.55 -32.10
C VAL A 152 -14.85 -8.01 -32.32
N LEU A 153 -14.98 -7.03 -33.21
CA LEU A 153 -16.23 -6.39 -33.59
C LEU A 153 -16.50 -6.61 -35.08
N LYS A 154 -17.73 -6.99 -35.42
CA LYS A 154 -18.15 -7.18 -36.82
C LYS A 154 -19.11 -6.07 -37.21
N ASP A 155 -18.81 -5.29 -38.25
CA ASP A 155 -19.73 -4.23 -38.68
C ASP A 155 -21.03 -4.80 -39.27
N SER A 156 -22.09 -3.99 -39.22
CA SER A 156 -23.40 -4.36 -39.76
C SER A 156 -23.53 -4.13 -41.27
N LEU A 157 -22.66 -3.30 -41.86
CA LEU A 157 -22.76 -2.90 -43.27
C LEU A 157 -22.16 -3.95 -44.21
N VAL A 158 -20.91 -4.33 -43.97
CA VAL A 158 -20.10 -5.14 -44.88
C VAL A 158 -19.63 -6.44 -44.24
N SER A 159 -20.05 -6.70 -43.00
CA SER A 159 -19.60 -7.84 -42.20
C SER A 159 -18.07 -7.87 -42.01
N ARG A 160 -17.38 -6.73 -42.09
CA ARG A 160 -15.94 -6.66 -41.82
C ARG A 160 -15.66 -6.79 -40.34
N THR A 161 -14.53 -7.43 -40.04
CA THR A 161 -14.11 -7.71 -38.68
C THR A 161 -12.98 -6.77 -38.28
N TYR A 162 -13.20 -6.03 -37.19
CA TYR A 162 -12.25 -5.13 -36.56
C TYR A 162 -11.77 -5.74 -35.26
N LYS A 163 -10.47 -5.61 -35.00
CA LYS A 163 -9.84 -6.17 -33.81
C LYS A 163 -9.26 -5.03 -32.98
N GLY A 164 -9.32 -5.16 -31.67
CA GLY A 164 -8.68 -4.27 -30.72
C GLY A 164 -8.05 -5.07 -29.61
N ASP A 165 -6.77 -4.83 -29.37
CA ASP A 165 -6.03 -5.35 -28.24
C ASP A 165 -5.99 -4.33 -27.10
N GLY A 166 -5.86 -4.80 -25.86
CA GLY A 166 -5.77 -3.94 -24.69
C GLY A 166 -5.35 -4.69 -23.44
N LYS A 167 -4.97 -3.97 -22.39
CA LYS A 167 -4.66 -4.57 -21.09
C LYS A 167 -5.90 -4.98 -20.31
N SER A 168 -7.08 -4.53 -20.74
CA SER A 168 -8.37 -4.82 -20.12
C SER A 168 -9.44 -5.00 -21.20
N PHE A 169 -10.54 -5.66 -20.85
CA PHE A 169 -11.71 -5.80 -21.72
C PHE A 169 -12.22 -4.46 -22.25
N ILE A 170 -12.24 -3.44 -21.40
CA ILE A 170 -12.71 -2.09 -21.77
C ILE A 170 -11.78 -1.42 -22.78
N GLU A 171 -10.47 -1.54 -22.59
CA GLU A 171 -9.48 -0.96 -23.50
C GLU A 171 -9.49 -1.67 -24.86
N ALA A 172 -9.55 -3.00 -24.85
CA ALA A 172 -9.66 -3.79 -26.06
C ALA A 172 -10.97 -3.49 -26.82
N GLU A 173 -12.10 -3.36 -26.11
CA GLU A 173 -13.39 -2.97 -26.71
C GLU A 173 -13.32 -1.58 -27.33
N TYR A 174 -12.74 -0.61 -26.63
CA TYR A 174 -12.52 0.73 -27.14
C TYR A 174 -11.72 0.71 -28.44
N ASN A 175 -10.58 0.01 -28.45
CA ASN A 175 -9.70 -0.05 -29.62
C ASN A 175 -10.37 -0.70 -30.82
N ALA A 176 -11.14 -1.77 -30.61
CA ALA A 176 -11.90 -2.43 -31.68
C ALA A 176 -12.99 -1.50 -32.26
N ARG A 177 -13.74 -0.80 -31.39
CA ARG A 177 -14.76 0.17 -31.82
C ARG A 177 -14.14 1.38 -32.52
N LYS A 178 -13.00 1.86 -32.04
CA LYS A 178 -12.23 2.94 -32.67
C LYS A 178 -11.78 2.54 -34.07
N SER A 179 -11.16 1.36 -34.22
CA SER A 179 -10.74 0.83 -35.53
C SER A 179 -11.91 0.73 -36.52
N CYS A 180 -13.09 0.31 -36.04
CA CYS A 180 -14.30 0.32 -36.85
C CYS A 180 -14.72 1.74 -37.23
N ASN A 181 -14.78 2.68 -36.28
CA ASN A 181 -15.16 4.09 -36.51
C ASN A 181 -14.20 4.83 -37.45
N ASP A 182 -12.92 4.45 -37.47
CA ASP A 182 -11.91 5.02 -38.35
C ASP A 182 -12.06 4.50 -39.80
N SER A 183 -12.67 3.32 -39.96
CA SER A 183 -12.84 2.66 -41.27
C SER A 183 -14.22 2.86 -41.89
N VAL A 184 -15.27 2.92 -41.06
CA VAL A 184 -16.68 3.06 -41.45
C VAL A 184 -17.40 4.02 -40.49
N SER A 185 -18.59 4.49 -40.87
CA SER A 185 -19.40 5.34 -39.98
C SER A 185 -19.71 4.63 -38.66
N SER A 186 -19.66 5.38 -37.55
CA SER A 186 -19.89 4.83 -36.21
C SER A 186 -21.27 4.22 -36.00
N THR A 187 -22.25 4.60 -36.82
CA THR A 187 -23.58 3.98 -36.85
C THR A 187 -23.53 2.48 -37.13
N TYR A 188 -22.54 2.01 -37.91
CA TYR A 188 -22.38 0.58 -38.26
C TYR A 188 -21.52 -0.19 -37.24
N CYS A 189 -20.90 0.51 -36.30
CA CYS A 189 -20.03 -0.05 -35.27
C CYS A 189 -20.77 -0.35 -33.95
N LYS A 190 -22.11 -0.39 -33.97
CA LYS A 190 -22.96 -0.68 -32.80
C LYS A 190 -23.15 -2.18 -32.52
N ALA A 191 -22.54 -3.05 -33.31
CA ALA A 191 -22.68 -4.48 -33.18
C ALA A 191 -22.17 -5.01 -31.82
N GLU A 192 -22.62 -6.22 -31.49
CA GLU A 192 -22.11 -6.99 -30.37
C GLU A 192 -20.62 -7.24 -30.55
N ILE A 193 -19.85 -7.02 -29.49
CA ILE A 193 -18.42 -7.24 -29.46
C ILE A 193 -18.10 -8.48 -28.64
N ARG A 194 -17.16 -9.29 -29.12
CA ARG A 194 -16.71 -10.49 -28.41
C ARG A 194 -15.27 -10.30 -27.98
N CYS A 195 -14.98 -10.56 -26.71
CA CYS A 195 -13.66 -10.35 -26.14
C CYS A 195 -13.14 -11.61 -25.45
N GLU A 196 -11.85 -11.88 -25.58
CA GLU A 196 -11.18 -13.04 -25.02
C GLU A 196 -9.80 -12.64 -24.47
N ALA A 197 -9.42 -13.19 -23.32
CA ALA A 197 -8.11 -12.98 -22.71
C ALA A 197 -7.12 -14.06 -23.18
N TYR A 198 -5.84 -13.71 -23.35
CA TYR A 198 -4.79 -14.62 -23.87
C TYR A 198 -3.44 -14.50 -23.15
#